data_AF-Q4RZA2-F1
#
_entry.id   AF-Q4RZA2-F1
#
_cell.length_a   1.000
_cell.length_b   1.000
_cell.length_c   1.000
_cell.angle_alpha   90.00
_cell.angle_beta   90.00
_cell.angle_gamma   90.00
#
_symmetry.space_group_name_H-M   'P 1'
#
loop_
_entity.id
_entity.type
_entity.pdbx_description
1 polymer ?
#
loop_
_entity_poly.entity_id
_entity_poly.type
_entity_poly.pdbx_seq_one_letter_code
_entity_poly.pdbx_strand_id
1 'polypeptide(L)' 'MAVDSRFYKMVKRGYQMSQPDFAPPEIYMIMKMCWDLEPTERPTFNKISQMIER' A
#
# COMPACT_ATOMS: atom_id res chain seq x y z
N MET A 1 16.95 0.12 -12.88
CA MET A 1 17.27 0.60 -11.52
C MET A 1 16.94 -0.53 -10.55
N ALA A 2 17.95 -1.18 -9.98
CA ALA A 2 17.70 -2.18 -8.94
C ALA A 2 17.38 -1.43 -7.64
N VAL A 3 16.26 -1.78 -7.02
CA VAL A 3 15.93 -1.30 -5.68
C VAL A 3 17.04 -1.73 -4.72
N ASP A 4 17.66 -0.78 -4.02
CA ASP A 4 18.81 -1.07 -3.17
C ASP A 4 18.41 -1.71 -1.83
N SER A 5 19.38 -2.32 -1.13
CA SER A 5 19.16 -2.97 0.16
C SER A 5 18.72 -2.01 1.28
N ARG A 6 18.96 -0.70 1.12
CA ARG A 6 18.53 0.33 2.07
C ARG A 6 17.02 0.54 1.94
N PHE A 7 16.48 0.58 0.74
CA PHE A 7 15.04 0.69 0.50
C PHE A 7 14.27 -0.48 1.15
N TYR A 8 14.75 -1.72 0.99
CA TYR A 8 14.13 -2.87 1.66
C TYR A 8 14.10 -2.74 3.19
N LYS A 9 15.18 -2.22 3.79
CA LYS A 9 15.23 -1.96 5.24
C LYS A 9 14.23 -0.89 5.67
N MET A 10 14.00 0.14 4.84
CA MET A 10 13.01 1.16 5.11
C MET A 10 11.60 0.56 5.10
N VAL A 11 11.24 -0.19 4.05
CA VAL A 11 9.92 -0.83 3.93
C VAL A 11 9.64 -1.75 5.12
N LYS A 12 10.61 -2.60 5.50
CA LYS A 12 10.48 -3.48 6.67
C LYS A 12 10.31 -2.74 8.01
N ARG A 13 10.66 -1.46 8.08
CA ARG A 13 10.47 -0.59 9.24
C ARG A 13 9.17 0.23 9.17
N GLY A 14 8.30 -0.07 8.21
CA GLY A 14 7.02 0.60 8.04
C GLY A 14 7.07 1.84 7.15
N TYR A 15 8.17 2.08 6.42
CA TYR A 15 8.16 3.12 5.39
C TYR A 15 7.18 2.74 4.28
N GLN A 16 6.27 3.67 4.00
CA GLN A 16 5.36 3.64 2.86
C GLN A 16 5.47 4.98 2.12
N MET A 17 5.09 5.00 0.84
CA MET A 17 5.09 6.23 0.06
C MET A 17 3.97 7.15 0.54
N SER A 18 4.19 8.47 0.41
CA SER A 18 3.15 9.46 0.67
C SER A 18 2.02 9.37 -0.37
N GLN A 19 0.87 9.96 -0.04
CA GLN A 19 -0.24 10.11 -0.96
C GLN A 19 0.21 10.85 -2.23
N PRO A 20 -0.05 10.32 -3.43
CA PRO A 20 0.16 11.05 -4.68
C PRO A 20 -0.78 12.26 -4.80
N ASP A 21 -0.33 13.32 -5.48
CA ASP A 21 -1.07 14.60 -5.61
C ASP A 21 -2.51 14.46 -6.14
N PHE A 22 -2.74 13.49 -7.03
CA PHE A 22 -4.02 13.27 -7.70
C PHE A 22 -4.77 12.03 -7.20
N ALA A 23 -4.28 11.36 -6.15
CA ALA A 23 -4.96 10.21 -5.58
C ALA A 23 -6.02 10.68 -4.57
N PRO A 24 -7.30 10.30 -4.72
CA PRO A 24 -8.32 10.55 -3.70
C PRO A 24 -7.92 9.91 -2.35
N PRO A 25 -8.30 10.50 -1.20
CA PRO A 25 -7.99 9.95 0.12
C PRO A 25 -8.41 8.48 0.28
N GLU A 26 -9.52 8.08 -0.33
CA GLU A 26 -10.07 6.72 -0.29
C GLU A 26 -9.14 5.73 -1.00
N ILE A 27 -8.63 6.10 -2.17
CA ILE A 27 -7.68 5.29 -2.94
C ILE A 27 -6.36 5.16 -2.18
N TYR A 28 -5.86 6.24 -1.59
CA TYR A 28 -4.65 6.17 -0.76
C TYR A 28 -4.85 5.30 0.48
N MET A 29 -6.05 5.31 1.07
CA MET A 29 -6.37 4.39 2.17
C MET A 29 -6.27 2.93 1.73
N ILE A 30 -6.82 2.59 0.56
CA ILE A 30 -6.72 1.24 -0.02
C ILE A 30 -5.24 0.87 -0.27
N MET A 31 -4.43 1.79 -0.80
CA MET A 31 -2.99 1.56 -1.00
C MET A 31 -2.29 1.21 0.32
N LYS A 32 -2.55 1.95 1.39
CA LYS A 32 -1.97 1.67 2.72
C LYS A 32 -2.37 0.29 3.25
N MET A 33 -3.63 -0.12 3.06
CA MET A 33 -4.09 -1.47 3.44
C MET A 33 -3.35 -2.56 2.67
N CYS A 34 -3.07 -2.34 1.38
CA CYS A 34 -2.29 -3.27 0.56
C CYS A 34 -0.80 -3.35 0.97
N TRP A 35 -0.29 -2.34 1.67
CA TRP A 35 1.09 -2.26 2.13
C TRP A 35 1.28 -2.68 3.59
N ASP A 36 0.32 -3.41 4.19
CA ASP A 36 0.47 -3.92 5.55
C ASP A 36 1.73 -4.81 5.67
N LEU A 37 2.45 -4.65 6.77
CA LEU A 37 3.64 -5.44 7.07
C LEU A 37 3.28 -6.90 7.26
N GLU A 38 2.11 -7.18 7.85
CA GLU A 38 1.57 -8.52 8.02
C GLU A 38 0.81 -8.94 6.76
N PRO A 39 1.29 -9.94 5.98
CA PRO A 39 0.65 -10.32 4.73
C PRO A 39 -0.80 -10.78 4.88
N THR A 40 -1.18 -11.34 6.05
CA THR A 40 -2.54 -11.80 6.31
C THR A 40 -3.54 -10.67 6.55
N GLU A 41 -3.08 -9.47 6.91
CA GLU A 41 -3.92 -8.28 7.10
C GLU A 41 -4.21 -7.55 5.79
N ARG A 42 -3.50 -7.89 4.71
CA ARG A 42 -3.72 -7.27 3.39
C ARG A 42 -5.06 -7.72 2.81
N PRO A 43 -5.81 -6.80 2.17
CA PRO A 43 -7.09 -7.15 1.57
C PRO A 43 -6.89 -8.09 0.37
N THR A 44 -7.84 -9.00 0.18
CA THR A 44 -7.90 -9.83 -1.04
C THR A 44 -8.31 -8.98 -2.23
N PHE A 45 -8.01 -9.44 -3.45
CA PHE A 45 -8.44 -8.76 -4.67
C PHE A 45 -9.96 -8.53 -4.72
N ASN A 46 -10.77 -9.52 -4.33
CA ASN A 46 -12.22 -9.36 -4.26
C ASN A 46 -12.63 -8.22 -3.31
N LYS A 47 -11.94 -8.06 -2.18
CA LYS A 47 -12.22 -6.97 -1.24
C LYS A 47 -11.80 -5.62 -1.81
N ILE A 48 -10.68 -5.55 -2.52
CA ILE A 48 -10.20 -4.33 -3.18
C ILE A 48 -11.19 -3.88 -4.25
N SER A 49 -11.65 -4.78 -5.12
CA SER A 49 -12.66 -4.46 -6.16
C SER A 49 -13.93 -3.87 -5.55
N GLN A 50 -14.46 -4.49 -4.49
CA GLN A 50 -15.62 -3.98 -3.76
C GLN A 50 -15.42 -2.62 -3.09
N MET A 51 -14.18 -2.22 -2.80
CA MET A 51 -13.86 -0.90 -2.24
C MET A 51 -13.79 0.17 -3.33
N ILE A 52 -13.32 -0.19 -4.53
CA ILE A 52 -13.14 0.73 -5.66
C ILE A 52 -14.46 0.99 -6.41
N GLU A 53 -15.33 -0.01 -6.49
CA GLU A 53 -16.61 0.08 -7.23
C GLU A 53 -17.74 0.82 -6.48
N ARG A 54 -17.47 1.33 -5.27
CA ARG A 54 -18.43 2.11 -4.48
C ARG A 54 -18.47 3.57 -4.90
#